data_AF-A0A196P670-F1
#
_entry.id   AF-A0A196P670-F1
#
_cell.length_a   1.000
_cell.length_b   1.000
_cell.length_c   1.000
_cell.angle_alpha   90.00
_cell.angle_beta   90.00
_cell.angle_gamma   90.00
#
_symmetry.space_group_name_H-M   'P 1'
#
loop_
_entity.id
_entity.type
_entity.pdbx_description
1 polymer ?
#
loop_
_entity_poly.entity_id
_entity_poly.type
_entity_poly.pdbx_seq_one_letter_code
_entity_poly.pdbx_strand_id
1 'polypeptide(L)'
;MKNFLRTCTIALALVLPAFSVGASSGKGQQPHARAFEVPGHDTIGKPGDGSSIDRTIEISIRETESGYMLFEPDAIQIESGSVVQFSIRNTGALDHEFFLGSFDEVAKHQQWMREHPDMQHDSANSVSIPSGQNADLIWEFSDVTNLEFACLIPGHREAGMWGVIIVHDHLAPKSKG
;
A
#
# COMPACT_ATOMS: atom_id res chain seq x y z
N MET A 1 46.70 -3.89 73.50
CA MET A 1 47.10 -5.20 72.92
C MET A 1 46.35 -5.36 71.61
N LYS A 2 47.07 -5.55 70.49
CA LYS A 2 46.67 -6.30 69.26
C LYS A 2 45.28 -5.96 68.64
N ASN A 3 45.14 -5.41 67.44
CA ASN A 3 45.67 -5.93 66.17
C ASN A 3 45.60 -4.89 65.04
N PHE A 4 46.67 -4.86 64.24
CA PHE A 4 46.74 -4.23 62.92
C PHE A 4 45.84 -5.02 61.94
N LEU A 5 44.86 -4.36 61.32
CA LEU A 5 44.18 -4.90 60.14
C LEU A 5 44.50 -3.98 58.95
N ARG A 6 45.36 -4.47 58.05
CA ARG A 6 45.71 -3.82 56.79
C ARG A 6 44.53 -3.95 55.84
N THR A 7 43.86 -2.85 55.53
CA THR A 7 42.88 -2.76 54.44
C THR A 7 43.63 -2.67 53.11
N CYS A 8 43.59 -3.75 52.32
CA CYS A 8 44.00 -3.72 50.91
C CYS A 8 42.82 -3.18 50.08
N THR A 9 42.93 -1.95 49.60
CA THR A 9 42.02 -1.37 48.62
C THR A 9 42.28 -2.00 47.26
N ILE A 10 41.40 -2.89 46.79
CA ILE A 10 41.41 -3.36 45.40
C ILE A 10 40.37 -2.54 44.65
N ALA A 11 40.83 -1.54 43.89
CA ALA A 11 39.99 -0.83 42.92
C ALA A 11 39.90 -1.69 41.65
N LEU A 12 38.78 -2.39 41.48
CA LEU A 12 38.49 -3.13 40.25
C LEU A 12 37.84 -2.15 39.24
N ALA A 13 38.62 -1.59 38.34
CA ALA A 13 38.11 -0.79 37.24
C ALA A 13 37.52 -1.72 36.16
N LEU A 14 36.19 -1.86 36.15
CA LEU A 14 35.46 -2.51 35.06
C LEU A 14 35.40 -1.55 33.87
N VAL A 15 36.29 -1.75 32.89
CA VAL A 15 36.18 -1.12 31.58
C VAL A 15 35.21 -1.97 30.75
N LEU A 16 33.96 -1.53 30.66
CA LEU A 16 33.00 -2.09 29.72
C LEU A 16 33.34 -1.58 28.31
N PRO A 17 33.55 -2.46 27.31
CA PRO A 17 33.55 -2.02 25.93
C PRO A 17 32.15 -1.52 25.61
N ALA A 18 32.03 -0.25 25.25
CA ALA A 18 30.83 0.27 24.63
C ALA A 18 30.69 -0.40 23.26
N PHE A 19 29.96 -1.52 23.21
CA PHE A 19 29.43 -2.01 21.95
C PHE A 19 28.41 -0.96 21.50
N SER A 20 28.82 -0.11 20.57
CA SER A 20 27.88 0.63 19.74
C SER A 20 27.09 -0.42 18.97
N VAL A 21 25.96 -0.86 19.53
CA VAL A 21 24.89 -1.42 18.72
C VAL A 21 24.53 -0.30 17.77
N GLY A 22 25.04 -0.40 16.53
CA GLY A 22 24.51 0.36 15.43
C GLY A 22 23.04 0.02 15.39
N ALA A 23 22.19 0.98 15.79
CA ALA A 23 20.81 0.98 15.37
C ALA A 23 20.88 0.97 13.85
N SER A 24 20.79 -0.23 13.27
CA SER A 24 20.41 -0.37 11.88
C SER A 24 19.04 0.26 11.83
N SER A 25 18.99 1.54 11.48
CA SER A 25 17.78 2.23 11.08
C SER A 25 17.21 1.38 9.96
N GLY A 26 16.34 0.45 10.34
CA GLY A 26 15.61 -0.41 9.45
C GLY A 26 14.73 0.49 8.60
N LYS A 27 15.33 1.09 7.57
CA LYS A 27 14.69 1.20 6.28
C LYS A 27 14.53 -0.25 5.80
N GLY A 28 13.64 -0.99 6.47
CA GLY A 28 13.17 -2.26 6.00
C GLY A 28 12.68 -1.99 4.61
N GLN A 29 13.29 -2.64 3.64
CA GLN A 29 12.90 -2.55 2.25
C GLN A 29 11.41 -2.89 2.21
N GLN A 30 10.53 -1.90 2.07
CA GLN A 30 9.14 -2.15 1.74
C GLN A 30 9.18 -2.79 0.36
N PRO A 31 8.95 -4.10 0.23
CA PRO A 31 9.25 -4.83 -1.00
C PRO A 31 8.37 -4.41 -2.18
N HIS A 32 7.40 -3.52 -1.93
CA HIS A 32 6.32 -3.14 -2.85
C HIS A 32 6.13 -1.63 -3.00
N ALA A 33 6.92 -0.78 -2.34
CA ALA A 33 6.81 0.68 -2.49
C ALA A 33 7.15 1.15 -3.92
N ARG A 34 7.84 0.30 -4.70
CA ARG A 34 8.27 0.52 -6.08
C ARG A 34 7.95 -0.70 -6.96
N ALA A 35 6.80 -1.35 -6.75
CA ALA A 35 6.39 -2.55 -7.50
C ALA A 35 6.53 -2.38 -9.03
N PHE A 36 6.18 -1.20 -9.54
CA PHE A 36 6.30 -0.80 -10.95
C PHE A 36 7.74 -0.55 -11.46
N GLU A 37 8.76 -0.58 -10.59
CA GLU A 37 10.16 -0.33 -10.97
C GLU A 37 11.04 -1.59 -10.93
N VAL A 38 10.51 -2.74 -10.50
CA VAL A 38 11.28 -3.98 -10.36
C VAL A 38 11.22 -4.81 -11.64
N PRO A 39 12.34 -5.04 -12.35
CA PRO A 39 12.35 -5.90 -13.54
C PRO A 39 11.91 -7.33 -13.21
N GLY A 40 10.94 -7.87 -13.98
CA GLY A 40 10.42 -9.23 -13.82
C GLY A 40 9.11 -9.35 -13.03
N HIS A 41 8.48 -8.23 -12.67
CA HIS A 41 7.12 -8.17 -12.14
C HIS A 41 6.09 -7.97 -13.28
N ASP A 42 4.85 -8.41 -13.06
CA ASP A 42 3.73 -8.15 -13.97
C ASP A 42 3.55 -6.63 -14.12
N THR A 43 3.32 -6.15 -15.34
CA THR A 43 3.18 -4.71 -15.56
C THR A 43 1.84 -4.25 -15.01
N ILE A 44 1.89 -3.30 -14.06
CA ILE A 44 0.70 -2.70 -13.46
C ILE A 44 0.42 -1.30 -14.01
N GLY A 45 1.29 -0.78 -14.89
CA GLY A 45 1.31 0.62 -15.32
C GLY A 45 2.28 1.47 -14.49
N LYS A 46 2.06 2.80 -14.49
CA LYS A 46 2.89 3.77 -13.75
C LYS A 46 2.06 4.98 -13.28
N PRO A 47 2.54 5.77 -12.30
CA PRO A 47 1.88 7.01 -11.91
C PRO A 47 1.72 7.96 -13.11
N GLY A 48 0.53 8.54 -13.26
CA GLY A 48 0.28 9.61 -14.24
C GLY A 48 0.74 10.96 -13.71
N ASP A 49 1.12 11.88 -14.60
CA ASP A 49 1.61 13.21 -14.24
C ASP A 49 0.49 14.26 -14.03
N GLY A 50 -0.77 13.87 -14.26
CA GLY A 50 -1.95 14.73 -14.11
C GLY A 50 -2.12 15.80 -15.19
N SER A 51 -1.27 15.83 -16.22
CA SER A 51 -1.33 16.83 -17.30
C SER A 51 -2.36 16.49 -18.38
N SER A 52 -2.63 15.20 -18.59
CA SER A 52 -3.67 14.68 -19.48
C SER A 52 -4.38 13.50 -18.82
N ILE A 53 -5.70 13.58 -18.69
CA ILE A 53 -6.55 12.51 -18.16
C ILE A 53 -7.54 12.12 -19.25
N ASP A 54 -7.49 10.87 -19.68
CA ASP A 54 -8.38 10.32 -20.71
C ASP A 54 -9.75 9.96 -20.12
N ARG A 55 -9.77 9.51 -18.86
CA ARG A 55 -10.99 9.11 -18.16
C ARG A 55 -10.88 9.32 -16.65
N THR A 56 -11.95 9.86 -16.06
CA THR A 56 -12.16 9.82 -14.61
C THR A 56 -13.12 8.69 -14.27
N ILE A 57 -12.77 7.89 -13.26
CA ILE A 57 -13.60 6.82 -12.71
C ILE A 57 -13.90 7.17 -11.26
N GLU A 58 -15.18 7.44 -11.00
CA GLU A 58 -15.67 7.66 -9.64
C GLU A 58 -15.82 6.31 -8.93
N ILE A 59 -15.21 6.19 -7.75
CA ILE A 59 -15.30 5.04 -6.86
C ILE A 59 -15.90 5.49 -5.53
N SER A 60 -16.93 4.81 -5.07
CA SER A 60 -17.47 5.00 -3.72
C SER A 60 -17.09 3.85 -2.81
N ILE A 61 -16.74 4.18 -1.57
CA ILE A 61 -16.50 3.19 -0.51
C ILE A 61 -17.66 3.25 0.47
N ARG A 62 -18.16 2.08 0.87
CA ARG A 62 -19.14 1.92 1.95
C ARG A 62 -18.91 0.67 2.77
N GLU A 63 -19.43 0.68 4.00
CA GLU A 63 -19.66 -0.53 4.78
C GLU A 63 -21.16 -0.87 4.83
N THR A 64 -21.49 -2.15 4.79
CA THR A 64 -22.85 -2.66 4.93
C THR A 64 -23.17 -2.96 6.39
N GLU A 65 -24.45 -3.01 6.75
CA GLU A 65 -24.89 -3.43 8.10
C GLU A 65 -24.44 -4.86 8.45
N SER A 66 -24.24 -5.71 7.44
CA SER A 66 -23.70 -7.08 7.59
C SER A 66 -22.18 -7.14 7.78
N GLY A 67 -21.49 -5.99 7.74
CA GLY A 67 -20.04 -5.91 7.93
C GLY A 67 -19.20 -6.07 6.66
N TYR A 68 -19.81 -6.24 5.48
CA TYR A 68 -19.06 -6.16 4.22
C TYR A 68 -18.57 -4.74 3.96
N MET A 69 -17.34 -4.63 3.48
CA MET A 69 -16.70 -3.38 3.06
C MET A 69 -16.49 -3.45 1.56
N LEU A 70 -16.94 -2.43 0.83
CA LEU A 70 -17.10 -2.53 -0.63
C LEU A 70 -16.56 -1.28 -1.33
N PHE A 71 -15.89 -1.52 -2.46
CA PHE A 71 -15.75 -0.51 -3.50
C PHE A 71 -16.92 -0.60 -4.47
N GLU A 72 -17.32 0.54 -5.01
CA GLU A 72 -18.26 0.61 -6.11
C GLU A 72 -17.82 1.61 -7.17
N PRO A 73 -17.63 1.18 -8.43
CA PRO A 73 -17.73 -0.21 -8.91
C PRO A 73 -16.59 -1.11 -8.38
N ASP A 74 -16.84 -2.42 -8.29
CA ASP A 74 -15.86 -3.46 -7.97
C ASP A 74 -15.27 -4.14 -9.22
N ALA A 75 -15.76 -3.80 -10.42
CA ALA A 75 -15.24 -4.26 -11.69
C ALA A 75 -15.12 -3.09 -12.67
N ILE A 76 -13.92 -2.88 -13.18
CA ILE A 76 -13.57 -1.73 -14.02
C ILE A 76 -12.91 -2.23 -15.31
N GLN A 77 -13.27 -1.62 -16.42
CA GLN A 77 -12.65 -1.89 -17.72
C GLN A 77 -11.97 -0.62 -18.23
N ILE A 78 -10.72 -0.77 -18.67
CA ILE A 78 -9.84 0.33 -19.10
C ILE A 78 -9.26 -0.02 -20.48
N GLU A 79 -9.10 0.99 -21.34
CA GLU A 79 -8.41 0.83 -22.62
C GLU A 79 -6.90 0.94 -22.41
N SER A 80 -6.14 0.05 -23.04
CA SER A 80 -4.68 0.11 -22.99
C SER A 80 -4.17 1.44 -23.59
N GLY A 81 -3.16 2.02 -22.97
CA GLY A 81 -2.62 3.35 -23.28
C GLY A 81 -3.34 4.51 -22.57
N SER A 82 -4.39 4.27 -21.78
CA SER A 82 -5.14 5.34 -21.12
C SER A 82 -4.46 5.83 -19.84
N VAL A 83 -4.55 7.14 -19.59
CA VAL A 83 -4.35 7.76 -18.27
C VAL A 83 -5.69 7.94 -17.59
N VAL A 84 -5.86 7.27 -16.44
CA VAL A 84 -7.10 7.27 -15.67
C VAL A 84 -6.89 7.97 -14.33
N GLN A 85 -7.83 8.85 -13.96
CA GLN A 85 -7.96 9.34 -12.60
C GLN A 85 -9.05 8.53 -11.88
N PHE A 86 -8.70 7.86 -10.79
CA PHE A 86 -9.65 7.32 -9.84
C PHE A 86 -10.00 8.41 -8.82
N SER A 87 -11.24 8.90 -8.84
CA SER A 87 -11.78 9.81 -7.83
C SER A 87 -12.53 8.97 -6.80
N ILE A 88 -11.94 8.81 -5.62
CA ILE A 88 -12.39 7.86 -4.60
C ILE A 88 -13.03 8.64 -3.46
N ARG A 89 -14.28 8.30 -3.14
CA ARG A 89 -15.03 8.90 -2.03
C ARG A 89 -15.32 7.87 -0.95
N ASN A 90 -14.85 8.13 0.25
CA ASN A 90 -15.18 7.32 1.42
C ASN A 90 -16.45 7.83 2.09
N THR A 91 -17.57 7.15 1.83
CA THR A 91 -18.85 7.42 2.52
C THR A 91 -19.04 6.58 3.78
N GLY A 92 -18.06 5.72 4.09
CA GLY A 92 -18.04 4.83 5.22
C GLY A 92 -17.52 5.45 6.51
N ALA A 93 -17.69 4.70 7.60
CA ALA A 93 -17.29 5.09 8.95
C ALA A 93 -15.84 4.72 9.29
N LEU A 94 -15.19 3.88 8.47
CA LEU A 94 -13.81 3.44 8.68
C LEU A 94 -12.86 4.16 7.74
N ASP A 95 -11.59 4.23 8.15
CA ASP A 95 -10.50 4.61 7.25
C ASP A 95 -10.24 3.48 6.27
N HIS A 96 -9.95 3.83 5.02
CA HIS A 96 -9.73 2.85 3.96
C HIS A 96 -8.48 3.17 3.15
N GLU A 97 -8.08 2.23 2.33
CA GLU A 97 -7.00 2.36 1.35
C GLU A 97 -7.52 1.89 0.00
N PHE A 98 -7.04 2.52 -1.07
CA PHE A 98 -7.11 1.97 -2.42
C PHE A 98 -5.68 1.62 -2.84
N PHE A 99 -5.35 0.34 -2.89
CA PHE A 99 -4.07 -0.19 -3.37
C PHE A 99 -4.26 -0.87 -4.72
N LEU A 100 -3.55 -0.45 -5.76
CA LEU A 100 -3.60 -1.00 -7.12
C LEU A 100 -2.40 -1.92 -7.38
N GLY A 101 -2.61 -3.16 -7.83
CA GLY A 101 -1.49 -4.03 -8.20
C GLY A 101 -1.92 -5.27 -9.00
N SER A 102 -0.95 -6.10 -9.34
CA SER A 102 -1.23 -7.45 -9.82
C SER A 102 -1.77 -8.32 -8.67
N PHE A 103 -2.46 -9.42 -8.99
CA PHE A 103 -2.97 -10.34 -7.97
C PHE A 103 -1.86 -10.89 -7.05
N ASP A 104 -0.67 -11.15 -7.59
CA ASP A 104 0.47 -11.64 -6.83
C ASP A 104 1.04 -10.55 -5.90
N GLU A 105 1.14 -9.30 -6.37
CA GLU A 105 1.59 -8.18 -5.56
C GLU A 105 0.62 -7.86 -4.43
N VAL A 106 -0.68 -7.85 -4.72
CA VAL A 106 -1.71 -7.65 -3.70
C VAL A 106 -1.64 -8.75 -2.64
N ALA A 107 -1.49 -10.01 -3.04
CA ALA A 107 -1.37 -11.13 -2.10
C ALA A 107 -0.10 -11.04 -1.22
N LYS A 108 1.05 -10.71 -1.82
CA LYS A 108 2.32 -10.54 -1.10
C LYS A 108 2.26 -9.36 -0.14
N HIS A 109 1.71 -8.22 -0.58
CA HIS A 109 1.56 -7.03 0.25
C HIS A 109 0.59 -7.30 1.42
N GLN A 110 -0.52 -7.98 1.18
CA GLN A 110 -1.46 -8.39 2.22
C GLN A 110 -0.79 -9.27 3.28
N GLN A 111 0.05 -10.23 2.86
CA GLN A 111 0.82 -11.04 3.81
C GLN A 111 1.78 -10.17 4.62
N TRP A 112 2.52 -9.29 3.96
CA TRP A 112 3.46 -8.40 4.64
C TRP A 112 2.77 -7.51 5.68
N MET A 113 1.59 -6.98 5.37
CA MET A 113 0.82 -6.16 6.32
C MET A 113 0.35 -6.93 7.55
N ARG A 114 0.00 -8.22 7.42
CA ARG A 114 -0.33 -9.07 8.58
C ARG A 114 0.85 -9.27 9.52
N GLU A 115 2.07 -9.30 8.97
CA GLU A 115 3.31 -9.44 9.75
C GLU A 115 3.76 -8.10 10.36
N HIS A 116 3.29 -6.96 9.83
CA HIS A 116 3.71 -5.61 10.21
C HIS A 116 2.53 -4.63 10.39
N PRO A 117 1.56 -4.91 11.30
CA PRO A 117 0.30 -4.18 11.37
C PRO A 117 0.44 -2.70 11.78
N ASP A 118 1.53 -2.32 12.45
CA ASP A 118 1.76 -0.95 12.93
C ASP A 118 2.55 -0.08 11.94
N MET A 119 2.92 -0.61 10.77
CA MET A 119 3.70 0.12 9.77
C MET A 119 2.80 0.98 8.87
N GLN A 120 3.23 2.22 8.63
CA GLN A 120 2.61 3.07 7.62
C GLN A 120 2.96 2.54 6.22
N HIS A 121 1.94 2.35 5.39
CA HIS A 121 2.07 1.87 4.02
C HIS A 121 1.76 3.02 3.05
N ASP A 122 2.81 3.69 2.59
CA ASP A 122 2.73 4.70 1.55
C ASP A 122 3.45 4.16 0.31
N SER A 123 2.72 4.03 -0.79
CA SER A 123 3.24 3.52 -2.06
C SER A 123 2.65 4.35 -3.20
N ALA A 124 3.39 4.50 -4.31
CA ALA A 124 2.92 5.35 -5.41
C ALA A 124 1.63 4.82 -6.06
N ASN A 125 1.36 3.52 -5.91
CA ASN A 125 0.18 2.81 -6.37
C ASN A 125 -0.89 2.64 -5.26
N SER A 126 -0.80 3.40 -4.16
CA SER A 126 -1.85 3.43 -3.14
C SER A 126 -2.19 4.82 -2.63
N VAL A 127 -3.41 4.97 -2.13
CA VAL A 127 -3.87 6.18 -1.44
C VAL A 127 -4.67 5.81 -0.19
N SER A 128 -4.39 6.48 0.92
CA SER A 128 -5.21 6.42 2.13
C SER A 128 -6.44 7.34 1.98
N ILE A 129 -7.62 6.84 2.33
CA ILE A 129 -8.89 7.57 2.27
C ILE A 129 -9.58 7.53 3.64
N PRO A 130 -9.31 8.51 4.52
CA PRO A 130 -9.94 8.57 5.83
C PRO A 130 -11.47 8.65 5.75
N SER A 131 -12.15 8.28 6.84
CA SER A 131 -13.62 8.34 6.90
C SER A 131 -14.16 9.72 6.51
N GLY A 132 -15.13 9.74 5.59
CA GLY A 132 -15.77 10.96 5.09
C GLY A 132 -14.92 11.81 4.13
N GLN A 133 -13.72 11.36 3.78
CA GLN A 133 -12.81 12.09 2.88
C GLN A 133 -12.83 11.53 1.45
N ASN A 134 -12.17 12.27 0.55
CA ASN A 134 -11.90 11.82 -0.81
C ASN A 134 -10.39 11.75 -1.05
N ALA A 135 -9.98 10.91 -2.00
CA ALA A 135 -8.61 10.84 -2.51
C ALA A 135 -8.63 10.59 -4.02
N ASP A 136 -7.55 11.00 -4.69
CA ASP A 136 -7.35 10.77 -6.12
C ASP A 136 -6.11 9.92 -6.35
N LEU A 137 -6.20 8.95 -7.26
CA LEU A 137 -5.05 8.23 -7.81
C LEU A 137 -5.04 8.38 -9.33
N ILE A 138 -3.96 8.91 -9.90
CA ILE A 138 -3.80 9.06 -11.35
C ILE A 138 -2.80 8.02 -11.85
N TRP A 139 -3.21 7.21 -12.82
CA TRP A 139 -2.44 6.06 -13.28
C TRP A 139 -2.50 5.88 -14.79
N GLU A 140 -1.35 5.60 -15.40
CA GLU A 140 -1.21 5.26 -16.83
C GLU A 140 -1.15 3.74 -16.99
N PHE A 141 -2.07 3.19 -17.77
CA PHE A 141 -2.18 1.76 -18.06
C PHE A 141 -1.64 1.46 -19.45
N SER A 142 -0.36 1.06 -19.57
CA SER A 142 0.30 0.93 -20.89
C SER A 142 0.12 -0.43 -21.57
N ASP A 143 -0.23 -1.48 -20.82
CA ASP A 143 -0.28 -2.87 -21.33
C ASP A 143 -1.64 -3.53 -21.09
N VAL A 144 -1.99 -4.50 -21.94
CA VAL A 144 -3.14 -5.40 -21.75
C VAL A 144 -2.86 -6.34 -20.59
N THR A 145 -3.66 -6.26 -19.52
CA THR A 145 -3.44 -7.00 -18.28
C THR A 145 -4.72 -7.09 -17.44
N ASN A 146 -4.72 -7.97 -16.43
CA ASN A 146 -5.75 -8.02 -15.40
C ASN A 146 -5.12 -7.69 -14.06
N LEU A 147 -5.69 -6.71 -13.38
CA LEU A 147 -5.21 -6.16 -12.13
C LEU A 147 -6.28 -6.26 -11.06
N GLU A 148 -5.84 -6.02 -9.84
CA GLU A 148 -6.67 -5.98 -8.66
C GLU A 148 -6.46 -4.64 -7.94
N PHE A 149 -7.55 -4.14 -7.37
CA PHE A 149 -7.47 -3.09 -6.37
C PHE A 149 -8.11 -3.56 -5.06
N ALA A 150 -7.51 -3.22 -3.93
CA ALA A 150 -7.95 -3.71 -2.63
C ALA A 150 -7.66 -2.70 -1.51
N CYS A 151 -8.38 -2.84 -0.40
CA CYS A 151 -7.96 -2.23 0.87
C CYS A 151 -7.16 -3.27 1.66
N LEU A 152 -5.89 -2.96 1.96
CA LEU A 152 -4.98 -3.89 2.63
C LEU A 152 -4.81 -3.61 4.12
N ILE A 153 -5.65 -2.73 4.69
CA ILE A 153 -5.83 -2.61 6.14
C ILE A 153 -6.28 -3.98 6.67
N PRO A 154 -5.63 -4.50 7.74
CA PRO A 154 -5.93 -5.84 8.24
C PRO A 154 -7.44 -6.09 8.45
N GLY A 155 -7.98 -7.10 7.75
CA GLY A 155 -9.39 -7.50 7.83
C GLY A 155 -10.32 -6.88 6.79
N HIS A 156 -9.93 -5.79 6.11
CA HIS A 156 -10.81 -5.08 5.18
C HIS A 156 -11.01 -5.87 3.88
N ARG A 157 -9.92 -6.38 3.29
CA ARG A 157 -9.98 -7.27 2.12
C ARG A 157 -10.76 -8.55 2.41
N GLU A 158 -10.54 -9.15 3.58
CA GLU A 158 -11.28 -10.34 4.02
C GLU A 158 -12.78 -10.05 4.22
N ALA A 159 -13.15 -8.81 4.57
CA ALA A 159 -14.52 -8.32 4.60
C ALA A 159 -15.10 -7.98 3.21
N GLY A 160 -14.40 -8.31 2.12
CA GLY A 160 -14.88 -8.16 0.75
C GLY A 160 -14.36 -6.91 0.02
N MET A 161 -13.42 -6.16 0.61
CA MET A 161 -12.98 -4.89 0.04
C MET A 161 -11.89 -5.05 -1.02
N TRP A 162 -12.31 -5.53 -2.19
CA TRP A 162 -11.47 -5.66 -3.37
C TRP A 162 -12.31 -5.57 -4.65
N GLY A 163 -11.64 -5.34 -5.77
CA GLY A 163 -12.23 -5.32 -7.09
C GLY A 163 -11.19 -5.58 -8.18
N VAL A 164 -11.65 -5.68 -9.42
CA VAL A 164 -10.83 -6.04 -10.57
C VAL A 164 -10.79 -4.94 -11.62
N ILE A 165 -9.62 -4.78 -12.23
CA ILE A 165 -9.41 -3.94 -13.40
C ILE A 165 -9.00 -4.84 -14.56
N ILE A 166 -9.70 -4.71 -15.69
CA ILE A 166 -9.38 -5.38 -16.94
C ILE A 166 -8.90 -4.30 -17.92
N VAL A 167 -7.64 -4.37 -18.33
CA VAL A 167 -7.05 -3.46 -19.33
C VAL A 167 -7.01 -4.18 -20.67
N HIS A 168 -7.68 -3.65 -21.68
CA HIS A 168 -7.71 -4.26 -23.02
C HIS A 168 -8.08 -3.25 -24.13
N ASP A 169 -7.58 -3.46 -25.34
CA ASP A 169 -7.72 -2.59 -26.52
C ASP A 169 -9.15 -2.46 -27.11
N HIS A 170 -10.15 -3.12 -26.52
CA HIS A 170 -11.50 -3.25 -27.12
C HIS A 170 -12.63 -2.79 -26.19
N LEU A 171 -12.30 -2.27 -25.01
CA LEU A 171 -13.28 -2.06 -23.93
C LEU A 171 -13.75 -0.61 -23.77
N ALA A 172 -13.20 0.37 -24.52
CA ALA A 172 -13.73 1.72 -24.53
C ALA A 172 -14.86 1.91 -25.56
N PRO A 173 -15.98 2.59 -25.21
CA PRO A 173 -16.93 3.04 -26.21
C PRO A 173 -16.22 4.02 -27.13
N LYS A 174 -16.19 3.72 -28.44
CA LYS A 174 -15.61 4.61 -29.45
C LYS A 174 -16.15 6.04 -29.24
N SER A 175 -15.24 7.00 -29.12
CA SER A 175 -15.61 8.42 -29.11
C SER A 175 -16.52 8.68 -30.30
N LYS A 176 -17.67 9.32 -30.06
CA LYS A 176 -18.53 9.78 -31.14
C LYS A 176 -17.74 10.85 -31.90
N GLY A 177 -17.36 10.54 -33.14
CA GLY A 177 -16.87 11.52 -34.11
C GLY A 177 -17.96 12.49 -34.54
#